data_AF-A0AAJ1TEY9-F1
#
_entry.id   AF-A0AAJ1TEY9-F1
#
_cell.length_a   1.000
_cell.length_b   1.000
_cell.length_c   1.000
_cell.angle_alpha   90.00
_cell.angle_beta   90.00
_cell.angle_gamma   90.00
#
_symmetry.space_group_name_H-M   'P 1'
#
loop_
_entity.id
_entity.type
_entity.pdbx_description
1 polymer ?
#
loop_
_entity_poly.entity_id
_entity_poly.type
_entity_poly.pdbx_seq_one_letter_code
_entity_poly.pdbx_strand_id
1 'polypeptide(L)' 'MLDEKSALEIQESLSKLVTTNDQLNNIQYIAGVDVAYCDHKDTLVAAVVILDGKSLELICNIECFGVRLLCG' A
#
# COMPACT_ATOMS: atom_id res chain seq x y z
N MET A 1 -1.63 -16.76 10.31
CA MET A 1 -0.48 -15.90 10.67
C MET A 1 0.77 -16.60 10.21
N LEU A 2 1.73 -15.84 9.69
CA LEU A 2 3.09 -16.32 9.47
C LEU A 2 3.85 -16.17 10.79
N ASP A 3 4.73 -17.09 11.12
CA ASP A 3 5.72 -16.87 12.17
C ASP A 3 6.85 -15.95 11.66
N GLU A 4 7.63 -15.40 12.60
CA GLU A 4 8.71 -14.45 12.31
C GLU A 4 9.72 -15.00 11.29
N LYS A 5 10.10 -16.27 11.41
CA LYS A 5 11.07 -16.89 10.50
C LYS A 5 10.51 -16.95 9.08
N SER A 6 9.27 -17.40 8.94
CA SER A 6 8.58 -17.46 7.64
C SER A 6 8.39 -16.06 7.04
N ALA A 7 8.11 -15.05 7.86
CA ALA A 7 8.00 -13.66 7.43
C ALA A 7 9.36 -13.10 6.94
N LEU A 8 10.46 -13.43 7.61
CA LEU A 8 11.81 -13.02 7.22
C LEU A 8 12.22 -13.66 5.88
N GLU A 9 11.96 -14.96 5.70
CA GLU A 9 12.26 -15.65 4.43
C GLU A 9 11.54 -14.98 3.24
N ILE A 10 10.27 -14.59 3.44
CA ILE A 10 9.50 -13.85 2.42
C ILE A 10 10.11 -12.47 2.17
N GLN A 11 10.43 -11.70 3.21
CA GLN A 11 11.05 -10.37 3.09
C GLN A 11 12.37 -10.43 2.33
N GLU A 12 13.25 -11.38 2.67
CA GLU A 12 14.51 -11.60 1.97
C GLU A 12 14.29 -11.95 0.50
N SER A 13 13.31 -12.81 0.19
CA SER A 13 13.01 -13.19 -1.19
C SER A 13 12.49 -12.01 -2.02
N LEU A 14 11.59 -11.19 -1.47
CA LEU A 14 10.98 -10.05 -2.16
C LEU A 14 11.94 -8.88 -2.30
N SER A 15 12.83 -8.67 -1.32
CA SER A 15 13.84 -7.60 -1.36
C SER A 15 14.73 -7.68 -2.60
N LYS A 16 15.00 -8.89 -3.10
CA LYS A 16 15.81 -9.14 -4.31
C LYS A 16 15.11 -8.70 -5.60
N LEU A 17 13.80 -8.45 -5.55
CA LEU A 17 12.98 -8.01 -6.68
C LEU A 17 12.82 -6.48 -6.72
N VAL A 18 13.36 -5.74 -5.75
CA VAL A 18 13.25 -4.28 -5.71
C VAL A 18 14.10 -3.68 -6.82
N THR A 19 13.46 -2.87 -7.67
CA THR A 19 14.13 -2.04 -8.67
C THR A 19 14.30 -0.63 -8.11
N THR A 20 15.54 -0.15 -8.01
CA THR A 20 15.89 1.16 -7.44
C THR A 20 16.32 2.19 -8.49
N ASN A 21 16.14 1.87 -9.77
CA ASN A 21 16.39 2.79 -10.88
C ASN A 21 15.05 3.26 -11.44
N ASP A 22 14.93 4.55 -11.74
CA ASP A 22 13.71 5.11 -12.30
C ASP A 22 13.38 4.46 -13.65
N GLN A 23 12.14 4.02 -13.79
CA GLN A 23 11.57 3.50 -15.04
C GLN A 23 10.26 4.24 -15.37
N LEU A 24 10.22 5.53 -15.07
CA LEU A 24 9.04 6.37 -15.22
C LEU A 24 9.02 7.01 -16.61
N ASN A 25 7.92 6.80 -17.34
CA ASN A 25 7.62 7.48 -18.60
C ASN A 25 6.63 8.63 -18.33
N ASN A 26 5.73 8.92 -19.28
CA ASN A 26 4.67 9.90 -19.08
C ASN A 26 3.65 9.41 -18.02
N ILE A 27 3.64 10.07 -16.86
CA ILE A 27 2.73 9.77 -15.75
C ILE A 27 1.37 10.43 -16.01
N GLN A 28 0.35 9.60 -16.22
CA GLN A 28 -1.03 10.07 -16.42
C GLN A 28 -1.80 10.17 -15.10
N TYR A 29 -1.50 9.30 -14.15
CA TYR A 29 -2.20 9.23 -12.87
C TYR A 29 -1.21 8.98 -11.73
N ILE A 30 -1.55 9.51 -10.55
CA ILE A 30 -0.79 9.32 -9.32
C ILE A 30 -1.72 8.70 -8.29
N ALA A 31 -1.32 7.57 -7.70
CA ALA A 31 -2.05 6.95 -6.61
C ALA A 31 -1.42 7.32 -5.26
N GLY A 32 -2.20 7.91 -4.37
CA GLY A 32 -1.89 8.01 -2.94
C GLY A 32 -2.56 6.88 -2.19
N VAL A 33 -1.84 6.21 -1.29
CA VAL A 33 -2.37 5.14 -0.44
C VAL A 33 -2.13 5.47 1.02
N ASP A 34 -3.09 5.15 1.87
CA ASP A 34 -2.95 5.29 3.32
C ASP A 34 -3.67 4.14 4.05
N VAL A 35 -3.19 3.81 5.25
CA VAL A 35 -3.80 2.83 6.15
C VAL A 35 -3.87 3.40 7.57
N ALA A 36 -5.06 3.39 8.15
CA ALA A 36 -5.30 3.87 9.51
C ALA A 36 -5.69 2.70 10.43
N TYR A 37 -5.06 2.65 11.60
CA TYR A 37 -5.35 1.68 12.66
C TYR A 37 -6.47 2.20 13.56
N CYS A 38 -7.38 1.31 13.96
CA CYS A 38 -8.37 1.63 14.98
C CYS A 38 -7.86 1.16 16.35
N ASP A 39 -7.46 2.07 17.24
CA ASP A 39 -6.87 1.72 18.54
C ASP A 39 -7.73 0.78 19.41
N HIS A 40 -9.04 0.76 19.17
CA HIS A 40 -9.99 -0.01 19.96
C HIS A 40 -10.47 -1.30 19.28
N LYS A 41 -10.01 -1.57 18.05
CA LYS A 41 -10.45 -2.72 17.25
C LYS A 41 -9.29 -3.23 16.41
N ASP A 42 -9.12 -4.56 16.32
CA ASP A 42 -8.16 -5.21 15.41
C ASP A 42 -8.61 -5.07 13.94
N THR A 43 -8.77 -3.84 13.48
CA THR A 43 -9.30 -3.46 12.18
C THR A 43 -8.53 -2.26 11.65
N LEU A 44 -8.23 -2.32 10.37
CA LEU A 44 -7.66 -1.24 9.59
C LEU A 44 -8.73 -0.66 8.65
N VAL A 45 -8.55 0.61 8.33
CA VAL A 45 -9.18 1.23 7.16
C VAL A 45 -8.06 1.53 6.17
N ALA A 46 -8.22 1.07 4.94
CA ALA A 46 -7.30 1.35 3.85
C ALA A 46 -7.97 2.29 2.83
N ALA A 47 -7.24 3.28 2.34
CA ALA A 47 -7.72 4.20 1.33
C ALA A 47 -6.75 4.28 0.16
N VAL A 48 -7.30 4.45 -1.04
CA VAL A 48 -6.55 4.77 -2.27
C VAL A 48 -7.22 5.95 -2.96
N VAL A 49 -6.43 6.95 -3.31
CA VAL A 49 -6.85 8.13 -4.07
C VAL A 49 -6.07 8.17 -5.38
N ILE A 50 -6.76 8.36 -6.51
CA ILE A 50 -6.15 8.54 -7.82
C ILE A 50 -6.33 9.99 -8.26
N LEU A 51 -5.21 10.64 -8.57
CA LEU A 51 -5.15 12.01 -9.09
C LEU A 51 -4.71 12.01 -10.55
N ASP A 52 -5.11 13.04 -11.30
CA ASP A 52 -4.49 13.36 -12.59
C ASP A 52 -3.00 13.72 -12.37
N GLY A 53 -2.12 13.19 -13.22
CA GLY A 53 -0.67 13.34 -13.08
C GLY A 53 -0.14 14.75 -13.35
N LYS A 54 -0.95 15.66 -13.90
CA LYS A 54 -0.56 17.05 -14.21
C LYS A 54 -1.28 18.06 -13.34
N SER A 55 -2.62 17.99 -13.27
CA SER A 55 -3.42 18.96 -12.52
C SER A 55 -3.51 18.63 -11.02
N LEU A 56 -3.23 17.37 -10.65
CA LEU A 56 -3.46 16.81 -9.32
C LEU A 56 -4.94 16.83 -8.90
N GLU A 57 -5.85 17.01 -9.85
CA GLU A 57 -7.28 16.91 -9.60
C GLU A 57 -7.68 15.47 -9.28
N LEU A 58 -8.64 15.32 -8.37
CA LEU A 58 -9.16 14.03 -7.95
C LEU A 58 -9.89 13.35 -9.12
N ILE A 59 -9.42 12.17 -9.49
CA ILE A 59 -10.11 11.30 -10.45
C ILE A 59 -11.04 10.34 -9.72
N CYS A 60 -10.55 9.66 -8.67
CA CYS A 60 -11.39 8.81 -7.83
C CYS A 60 -10.75 8.51 -6.48
N ASN A 61 -11.56 8.02 -5.54
CA ASN A 61 -11.13 7.48 -4.26
C ASN A 61 -11.88 6.18 -3.93
N ILE A 62 -11.20 5.27 -3.24
CA ILE A 62 -11.76 4.00 -2.74
C ILE A 62 -11.33 3.86 -1.28
N GLU A 63 -12.28 3.50 -0.41
CA GLU A 63 -12.05 3.20 1.00
C GLU A 63 -12.52 1.78 1.31
N CYS A 64 -11.63 0.99 1.91
CA CYS A 64 -11.89 -0.38 2.33
C CYS A 64 -11.92 -0.45 3.86
N PHE A 65 -13.11 -0.70 4.40
CA PHE A 65 -13.31 -0.89 5.83
C PHE A 65 -13.14 -2.36 6.21
N GLY A 66 -12.44 -2.62 7.32
CA GLY A 66 -12.33 -3.96 7.89
C GLY A 66 -11.21 -4.80 7.30
N VAL A 67 -10.15 -4.15 6.79
CA VAL A 67 -8.91 -4.87 6.47
C VAL A 67 -8.33 -5.37 7.80
N ARG A 68 -8.09 -6.67 7.89
CA ARG A 68 -7.55 -7.26 9.13
C ARG A 68 -6.04 -7.20 9.10
N LEU A 69 -5.45 -6.68 10.17
CA LEU A 69 -4.01 -6.67 10.34
C LEU A 69 -3.51 -8.11 10.55
N LEU A 70 -2.59 -8.55 9.71
CA LEU A 70 -1.85 -9.81 9.91
C LEU A 70 -0.49 -9.47 10.51
N CYS A 71 -0.47 -8.90 11.72
CA CYS A 71 0.77 -8.76 12.48
C CYS A 71 0.93 -9.97 13.41
N GLY A 72 2.07 -10.65 13.31
CA GLY A 72 2.55 -11.70 14.19
C GLY A 72 3.98 -11.39 14.56
#